data_AF-A0AAW7HFW5-F1
#
_entry.id   AF-A0AAW7HFW5-F1
#
_cell.length_a   1.000
_cell.length_b   1.000
_cell.length_c   1.000
_cell.angle_alpha   90.00
_cell.angle_beta   90.00
_cell.angle_gamma   90.00
#
_symmetry.space_group_name_H-M   'P 1'
#
loop_
_entity.id
_entity.type
_entity.pdbx_description
1 polymer ?
#
loop_
_entity_poly.entity_id
_entity_poly.type
_entity_poly.pdbx_seq_one_letter_code
_entity_poly.pdbx_strand_id
1 'polypeptide(L)'
;MSTIETFKMQAKRLCGHLSRQNMPITHSQSLEAVTAMHGHRDWNTALAAMSRAPVISTPLLLEVTRDSSPEYLNTSLQALLRLAPVAIRFQMAPDLRVELAREAHIMVDQVERAGITALRSSGAVGAVDDNSIGK
;
A
#
# COMPACT_ATOMS: atom_id res chain seq x y z
N MET A 1 15.25 -6.39 -15.07
CA MET A 1 15.86 -7.32 -14.09
C MET A 1 15.32 -6.96 -12.73
N SER A 2 14.62 -7.90 -12.10
CA SER A 2 14.08 -7.69 -10.75
C SER A 2 15.20 -7.79 -9.71
N THR A 3 15.06 -7.08 -8.58
CA THR A 3 16.01 -7.14 -7.46
C THR A 3 16.27 -8.59 -7.03
N ILE A 4 15.24 -9.44 -7.00
CA ILE A 4 15.32 -10.88 -6.64
C ILE A 4 16.29 -11.64 -7.55
N GLU A 5 16.28 -11.40 -8.85
CA GLU A 5 17.19 -12.06 -9.80
C GLU A 5 18.65 -11.66 -9.54
N THR A 6 18.90 -10.39 -9.21
CA THR A 6 20.23 -9.89 -8.87
C THR A 6 20.80 -10.59 -7.64
N PHE A 7 20.00 -10.75 -6.57
CA PHE A 7 20.43 -11.45 -5.36
C PHE A 7 20.76 -12.93 -5.64
N LYS A 8 19.94 -13.63 -6.42
CA LYS A 8 20.20 -15.03 -6.79
C LYS A 8 21.46 -15.18 -7.64
N MET A 9 21.70 -14.25 -8.57
CA MET A 9 22.93 -14.25 -9.38
C MET A 9 24.18 -14.03 -8.51
N GLN A 10 24.13 -13.10 -7.56
CA GLN A 10 25.22 -12.84 -6.62
C GLN A 10 25.47 -14.04 -5.70
N ALA A 11 24.42 -14.65 -5.14
CA ALA A 11 24.53 -15.83 -4.30
C ALA A 11 25.16 -17.02 -5.05
N LYS A 12 24.77 -17.24 -6.31
CA LYS A 12 25.37 -18.27 -7.17
C LYS A 12 26.86 -18.02 -7.42
N ARG A 13 27.26 -16.76 -7.67
CA ARG A 13 28.67 -16.38 -7.83
C ARG A 13 29.46 -16.59 -6.54
N LEU A 14 28.91 -16.20 -5.40
CA LEU A 14 29.53 -16.36 -4.09
C LEU A 14 29.74 -17.84 -3.75
N CYS A 15 28.72 -18.67 -3.94
CA CYS A 15 28.80 -20.13 -3.77
C CYS A 15 29.92 -20.74 -4.63
N GLY A 16 29.95 -20.41 -5.93
CA GLY A 16 30.99 -20.91 -6.84
C GLY A 16 32.40 -20.44 -6.46
N HIS A 17 32.54 -19.22 -5.92
CA HIS A 17 33.82 -18.71 -5.45
C HIS A 17 34.30 -19.46 -4.20
N LEU A 18 33.43 -19.66 -3.21
CA LEU A 18 33.79 -20.33 -1.96
C LEU A 18 34.01 -21.84 -2.13
N SER A 19 33.25 -22.47 -3.03
CA SER A 19 33.49 -23.86 -3.44
C SER A 19 34.91 -24.05 -4.01
N ARG A 20 35.40 -23.10 -4.81
CA ARG A 20 36.79 -23.10 -5.33
C ARG A 20 37.84 -22.87 -4.25
N GLN A 21 37.47 -22.24 -3.13
CA GLN A 21 38.36 -22.02 -1.98
C GLN A 21 38.31 -23.16 -0.94
N ASN A 22 37.75 -24.32 -1.29
CA ASN A 22 37.53 -25.45 -0.35
C ASN A 22 36.60 -25.11 0.84
N MET A 23 35.75 -24.09 0.70
CA MET A 23 34.69 -23.76 1.66
C MET A 23 33.32 -23.91 0.98
N PRO A 24 32.85 -25.15 0.72
CA PRO A 24 31.55 -25.34 0.09
C PRO A 24 30.44 -24.87 1.03
N ILE A 25 29.76 -23.78 0.64
CA ILE A 25 28.55 -23.31 1.32
C ILE A 25 27.31 -23.66 0.50
N THR A 26 26.18 -23.85 1.17
CA THR A 26 24.92 -24.14 0.49
C THR A 26 24.40 -22.90 -0.25
N HIS A 27 23.54 -23.11 -1.24
CA HIS A 27 22.90 -22.02 -1.97
C HIS A 27 22.07 -21.12 -1.05
N SER A 28 21.39 -21.69 -0.04
CA SER A 28 20.66 -20.92 0.98
C SER A 28 21.59 -20.06 1.82
N GLN A 29 22.70 -20.60 2.31
CA GLN A 29 23.70 -19.82 3.07
C GLN A 29 24.30 -18.67 2.25
N SER A 30 24.49 -18.90 0.94
CA SER A 30 24.98 -17.86 0.03
C SER A 30 23.94 -16.75 -0.15
N LEU A 31 22.66 -17.10 -0.23
CA LEU A 31 21.55 -16.15 -0.30
C LEU A 31 21.49 -15.31 0.99
N GLU A 32 21.59 -15.95 2.14
CA GLU A 32 21.60 -15.28 3.44
C GLU A 32 22.76 -14.28 3.56
N ALA A 33 23.97 -14.69 3.20
CA ALA A 33 25.15 -13.82 3.21
C ALA A 33 24.99 -12.60 2.29
N VAL A 34 24.50 -12.79 1.07
CA VAL A 34 24.25 -11.69 0.13
C VAL A 34 23.14 -10.78 0.63
N THR A 35 22.11 -11.32 1.30
CA THR A 35 21.03 -10.52 1.89
C THR A 35 21.49 -9.68 3.06
N ALA A 36 22.34 -10.26 3.92
CA ALA A 36 22.97 -9.55 5.03
C ALA A 36 23.85 -8.41 4.53
N MET A 37 24.63 -8.61 3.47
CA MET A 37 25.44 -7.55 2.84
C MET A 37 24.60 -6.37 2.33
N HIS A 38 23.36 -6.63 1.91
CA HIS A 38 22.42 -5.62 1.44
C HIS A 38 21.58 -4.99 2.57
N GLY A 39 21.81 -5.38 3.83
CA GLY A 39 21.10 -4.82 5.00
C GLY A 39 19.80 -5.54 5.38
N HIS A 40 19.49 -6.68 4.75
CA HIS A 40 18.36 -7.52 5.14
C HIS A 40 18.82 -8.62 6.09
N ARG A 41 18.08 -8.86 7.18
CA ARG A 41 18.45 -9.84 8.21
C ARG A 41 18.57 -11.27 7.63
N ASP A 42 17.60 -11.67 6.82
CA ASP A 42 17.50 -13.01 6.26
C ASP A 42 16.92 -12.94 4.84
N TRP A 43 17.13 -13.99 4.04
CA TRP A 43 16.50 -14.11 2.73
C TRP A 43 14.97 -14.05 2.81
N ASN A 44 14.36 -14.60 3.86
CA ASN A 44 12.91 -14.54 4.04
C ASN A 44 12.43 -13.09 4.23
N THR A 45 13.18 -12.27 4.98
CA THR A 45 12.89 -10.85 5.16
C THR A 45 13.12 -10.05 3.87
N ALA A 46 14.21 -10.35 3.16
CA ALA A 46 14.50 -9.76 1.86
C ALA A 46 13.38 -10.07 0.85
N LEU A 47 12.93 -11.33 0.80
CA LEU A 47 11.85 -11.78 -0.06
C LEU A 47 10.53 -11.10 0.32
N ALA A 48 10.19 -11.00 1.61
CA ALA A 48 9.00 -10.29 2.06
C ALA A 48 9.04 -8.79 1.71
N ALA A 49 10.19 -8.14 1.88
CA ALA A 49 10.39 -6.75 1.51
C ALA A 49 10.28 -6.52 -0.01
N MET A 50 10.79 -7.45 -0.82
CA MET A 50 10.76 -7.38 -2.29
C MET A 50 9.43 -7.82 -2.89
N SER A 51 8.69 -8.71 -2.21
CA SER A 51 7.37 -9.21 -2.63
C SER A 51 6.23 -8.27 -2.19
N ARG A 52 6.52 -7.32 -1.29
CA ARG A 52 5.60 -6.24 -0.99
C ARG A 52 5.53 -5.35 -2.22
N ALA A 53 4.54 -5.65 -3.08
CA ALA A 53 4.07 -4.71 -4.09
C ALA A 53 3.90 -3.33 -3.45
N PRO A 54 4.04 -2.23 -4.20
CA PRO A 54 3.68 -0.91 -3.71
C PRO A 54 2.18 -0.91 -3.42
N VAL A 55 1.80 -1.37 -2.23
CA VAL A 55 0.54 -1.02 -1.62
C VAL A 55 0.59 0.49 -1.57
N ILE A 56 -0.29 1.15 -2.33
CA ILE A 56 -0.48 2.58 -2.23
C ILE A 56 -0.93 2.83 -0.78
N SER A 57 0.02 3.03 0.14
CA SER A 57 -0.27 3.20 1.58
C SER A 57 -0.97 4.53 1.85
N THR A 58 -0.96 5.45 0.89
CA THR A 58 -1.83 6.61 0.88
C THR A 58 -3.25 6.18 0.51
N PRO A 59 -4.23 6.29 1.42
CA PRO A 59 -5.60 5.98 1.07
C PRO A 59 -6.05 6.91 -0.05
N LEU A 60 -6.60 6.35 -1.13
CA LEU A 60 -7.12 7.15 -2.24
C LEU A 60 -8.37 7.89 -1.75
N LEU A 61 -8.39 9.21 -1.92
CA LEU A 61 -9.47 10.07 -1.47
C LEU A 61 -10.61 10.05 -2.49
N LEU A 62 -11.82 9.73 -2.04
CA LEU A 62 -13.06 9.92 -2.77
C LEU A 62 -13.90 10.97 -2.02
N GLU A 63 -13.95 12.18 -2.57
CA GLU A 63 -14.77 13.26 -2.04
C GLU A 63 -16.22 13.12 -2.52
N VAL A 64 -17.14 13.10 -1.56
CA VAL A 64 -18.58 13.03 -1.78
C VAL A 64 -19.16 14.40 -1.43
N THR A 65 -19.34 15.25 -2.44
CA THR A 65 -19.89 16.61 -2.29
C THR A 65 -21.35 16.66 -2.72
N ARG A 66 -22.06 17.72 -2.31
CA ARG A 66 -23.49 17.92 -2.64
C ARG A 66 -23.80 18.09 -4.13
N ASP A 67 -22.80 18.47 -4.92
CA ASP A 67 -22.89 18.68 -6.37
C ASP A 67 -22.43 17.43 -7.16
N SER A 68 -21.80 16.47 -6.47
CA SER A 68 -21.31 15.25 -7.08
C SER A 68 -22.48 14.41 -7.60
N SER A 69 -22.51 14.20 -8.91
CA SER A 69 -23.48 13.30 -9.53
C SER A 69 -23.18 11.84 -9.14
N PRO A 70 -24.20 11.01 -8.89
CA PRO A 70 -24.01 9.61 -8.48
C PRO A 70 -23.25 8.80 -9.54
N GLU A 71 -23.43 9.10 -10.83
CA GLU A 71 -22.72 8.47 -11.94
C GLU A 71 -21.22 8.77 -11.93
N TYR A 72 -20.84 10.01 -11.58
CA TYR A 72 -19.45 10.42 -11.44
C TYR A 72 -18.78 9.73 -10.23
N LEU A 73 -19.51 9.62 -9.11
CA LEU A 73 -19.03 8.91 -7.92
C LEU A 73 -18.83 7.42 -8.21
N ASN A 74 -19.77 6.79 -8.92
CA ASN A 74 -19.65 5.38 -9.31
C ASN A 74 -18.49 5.13 -10.27
N THR A 75 -18.35 5.97 -11.31
CA THR A 75 -17.25 5.88 -12.28
C THR A 75 -15.90 6.07 -11.59
N SER A 76 -15.80 7.04 -10.68
CA SER A 76 -14.60 7.27 -9.89
C SER A 76 -14.30 6.10 -8.96
N LEU A 77 -15.30 5.55 -8.26
CA LEU A 77 -15.16 4.36 -7.42
C LEU A 77 -14.65 3.16 -8.25
N GLN A 78 -15.23 2.90 -9.42
CA GLN A 78 -14.79 1.81 -10.29
C GLN A 78 -13.36 2.00 -10.79
N ALA A 79 -12.98 3.24 -11.16
CA ALA A 79 -11.61 3.55 -11.52
C ALA A 79 -10.64 3.28 -10.35
N LEU A 80 -11.02 3.67 -9.12
CA LEU A 80 -10.24 3.42 -7.92
C LEU A 80 -10.11 1.92 -7.61
N LEU A 81 -11.20 1.15 -7.69
CA LEU A 81 -11.18 -0.30 -7.49
C LEU A 81 -10.21 -1.00 -8.47
N ARG A 82 -10.14 -0.53 -9.72
CA ARG A 82 -9.23 -1.06 -10.74
C ARG A 82 -7.76 -0.83 -10.41
N LEU A 83 -7.44 0.20 -9.62
CA LEU A 83 -6.09 0.44 -9.12
C LEU A 83 -5.70 -0.51 -7.96
N ALA A 84 -6.62 -1.36 -7.49
CA ALA A 84 -6.43 -2.27 -6.37
C ALA A 84 -5.77 -1.61 -5.12
N PRO A 85 -6.33 -0.49 -4.62
CA PRO A 85 -5.77 0.19 -3.45
C PRO A 85 -5.93 -0.66 -2.20
N VAL A 86 -5.00 -0.50 -1.25
CA VAL A 86 -5.11 -1.14 0.08
C VAL A 86 -6.20 -0.49 0.94
N ALA A 87 -6.47 0.80 0.72
CA ALA A 87 -7.50 1.56 1.42
C ALA A 87 -8.07 2.70 0.56
N ILE A 88 -9.36 2.96 0.71
CA ILE A 88 -10.07 4.10 0.09
C ILE A 88 -10.66 4.95 1.20
N ARG A 89 -10.38 6.26 1.18
CA ARG A 89 -10.93 7.22 2.13
C ARG A 89 -12.15 7.91 1.53
N PHE A 90 -13.29 7.75 2.19
CA PHE A 90 -14.54 8.41 1.85
C PHE A 90 -14.69 9.67 2.69
N GLN A 91 -14.60 10.83 2.04
CA GLN A 91 -14.81 12.13 2.67
C GLN A 91 -16.23 12.62 2.37
N MET A 92 -17.09 12.66 3.38
CA MET A 92 -18.48 13.11 3.24
C MET A 92 -18.60 14.56 3.68
N ALA A 93 -19.22 15.41 2.86
CA ALA A 93 -19.61 16.75 3.27
C ALA A 93 -20.64 16.70 4.41
N PRO A 94 -20.59 17.62 5.40
CA PRO A 94 -21.52 17.63 6.53
C PRO A 94 -22.98 17.94 6.15
N ASP A 95 -23.20 18.55 4.97
CA ASP A 95 -24.53 18.93 4.44
C ASP A 95 -24.98 17.96 3.32
N LEU A 96 -24.82 16.65 3.54
CA LEU A 96 -25.14 15.65 2.53
C LEU A 96 -26.63 15.29 2.54
N ARG A 97 -27.22 15.15 1.35
CA ARG A 97 -28.59 14.61 1.20
C ARG A 97 -28.64 13.18 1.73
N VAL A 98 -29.75 12.82 2.39
CA VAL A 98 -29.96 11.47 2.98
C VAL A 98 -29.82 10.36 1.95
N GLU A 99 -30.25 10.59 0.71
CA GLU A 99 -30.10 9.64 -0.41
C GLU A 99 -28.62 9.41 -0.77
N LEU A 100 -27.83 10.47 -0.89
CA LEU A 100 -26.39 10.37 -1.18
C LEU A 100 -25.63 9.69 -0.03
N ALA A 101 -26.03 9.94 1.22
CA ALA A 101 -25.45 9.27 2.38
C ALA A 101 -25.71 7.76 2.34
N ARG A 102 -26.92 7.35 1.94
CA ARG A 102 -27.27 5.94 1.74
C ARG A 102 -26.45 5.31 0.60
N GLU A 103 -26.31 5.99 -0.53
CA GLU A 103 -25.49 5.51 -1.65
C GLU A 103 -24.01 5.35 -1.25
N ALA A 104 -23.45 6.33 -0.53
CA ALA A 104 -22.08 6.25 -0.06
C ALA A 104 -21.88 5.07 0.92
N HIS A 105 -22.87 4.75 1.76
CA HIS A 105 -22.85 3.56 2.60
C HIS A 105 -22.83 2.25 1.79
N ILE A 106 -23.58 2.17 0.68
CA ILE A 106 -23.55 1.02 -0.22
C ILE A 106 -22.18 0.87 -0.88
N MET A 107 -21.56 1.99 -1.29
CA MET A 107 -20.21 1.99 -1.86
C MET A 107 -19.15 1.52 -0.87
N VAL A 108 -19.28 1.88 0.41
CA VAL A 108 -18.39 1.42 1.49
C VAL A 108 -18.46 -0.11 1.63
N ASP A 109 -19.67 -0.67 1.71
CA ASP A 109 -19.88 -2.13 1.77
C ASP A 109 -19.28 -2.84 0.54
N GLN A 110 -19.40 -2.24 -0.64
CA GLN A 110 -18.81 -2.76 -1.87
C GLN A 110 -17.27 -2.78 -1.82
N VAL A 111 -16.63 -1.76 -1.24
CA VAL A 111 -15.17 -1.70 -1.09
C VAL A 111 -14.67 -2.74 -0.08
N GLU A 112 -15.37 -2.92 1.03
CA GLU A 112 -15.01 -3.94 2.03
C GLU A 112 -15.18 -5.37 1.48
N ARG A 113 -16.24 -5.61 0.69
CA ARG A 113 -16.42 -6.89 -0.04
C ARG A 113 -15.33 -7.17 -1.05
N ALA A 114 -14.70 -6.14 -1.62
CA ALA A 114 -13.54 -6.28 -2.50
C ALA A 114 -12.23 -6.57 -1.73
N GLY A 115 -12.26 -6.64 -0.40
CA GLY A 115 -11.09 -6.85 0.45
C GLY A 115 -10.25 -5.58 0.67
N ILE A 116 -10.83 -4.41 0.42
CA ILE A 116 -10.17 -3.11 0.52
C ILE A 116 -10.67 -2.40 1.78
N THR A 117 -9.77 -1.74 2.52
CA THR A 117 -10.15 -1.03 3.75
C THR A 117 -10.87 0.28 3.42
N ALA A 118 -12.12 0.45 3.85
CA ALA A 118 -12.87 1.69 3.67
C ALA A 118 -12.72 2.62 4.90
N LEU A 119 -12.02 3.75 4.74
CA LEU A 119 -11.84 4.75 5.80
C LEU A 119 -12.88 5.86 5.65
N ARG A 120 -13.79 6.01 6.61
CA ARG A 120 -14.80 7.08 6.58
C ARG A 120 -14.29 8.31 7.35
N SER A 121 -14.20 9.45 6.69
CA SER A 121 -14.04 10.75 7.34
C SER A 121 -15.29 11.59 7.11
N SER A 122 -16.12 11.67 8.14
CA SER A 122 -17.16 12.70 8.21
C SER A 122 -16.45 14.05 8.36
N GLY A 123 -16.76 15.01 7.49
CA GLY A 123 -16.17 16.34 7.50
C GLY A 123 -16.52 17.13 8.76
N ALA A 124 -15.91 16.80 9.88
CA ALA A 124 -15.36 17.82 10.76
C ALA A 124 -13.98 18.13 10.19
N VAL A 125 -13.89 19.22 9.42
CA VAL A 125 -12.64 19.94 9.24
C VAL A 125 -11.98 19.99 10.63
N GLY A 126 -10.81 19.38 10.76
CA GLY A 126 -10.02 19.53 11.96
C GLY A 126 -9.88 21.04 12.19
N ALA A 127 -10.38 21.50 13.32
CA ALA A 127 -10.07 22.81 13.83
C ALA A 127 -8.54 22.94 13.77
N VAL A 128 -8.08 23.82 12.88
CA VAL A 128 -6.72 24.32 12.92
C VAL A 128 -6.63 25.11 14.22
N ASP A 129 -6.15 24.45 15.26
CA ASP A 129 -5.55 25.12 16.40
C ASP A 129 -4.25 25.74 15.89
N ASP A 130 -4.37 26.93 15.29
CA ASP A 130 -3.26 27.81 14.98
C ASP A 130 -3.75 29.25 15.17
N ASN A 131 -3.91 29.66 16.43
CA ASN A 131 -3.80 31.06 16.81
C ASN A 131 -3.60 31.21 18.32
N SER A 132 -2.35 31.22 18.78
CA SER A 132 -1.82 32.29 19.65
C SER A 132 -0.38 31.97 20.05
N ILE A 133 0.56 32.49 19.25
CA ILE A 133 1.89 32.85 19.72
C ILE A 133 1.83 34.28 20.26
N GLY A 134 2.28 34.49 21.50
CA GLY A 134 2.56 35.80 22.11
C GLY A 134 1.46 36.27 23.06
N LYS A 135 1.72 36.60 24.32
CA LYS A 135 2.94 37.03 25.02
C LYS A 135 2.88 36.59 26.48
#